data_AF-A0A1L6JGU0-F1
#
_entry.id   AF-A0A1L6JGU0-F1
#
_cell.length_a   1.000
_cell.length_b   1.000
_cell.length_c   1.000
_cell.angle_alpha   90.00
_cell.angle_beta   90.00
_cell.angle_gamma   90.00
#
_symmetry.space_group_name_H-M   'P 1'
#
loop_
_entity.id
_entity.type
_entity.pdbx_description
1 polymer ?
#
loop_
_entity_poly.entity_id
_entity_poly.type
_entity_poly.pdbx_seq_one_letter_code
_entity_poly.pdbx_strand_id
1 'polypeptide(L)'
;MRKTVVAMAGALLLGACGGGEKAENVAAVNAAADNAADATNYQAEVIALAPAARDGVFLRAVRDAGFNCQEVTQTERIDPVNSNPSWRIYCGKNPHIISITRDGTAKIVSRTDAN
;
A
#
# COMPACT_ATOMS: atom_id res chain seq x y z
N MET A 1 -44.50 -24.08 -38.11
CA MET A 1 -43.33 -24.64 -37.41
C MET A 1 -42.07 -24.25 -38.15
N ARG A 2 -41.29 -23.32 -37.61
CA ARG A 2 -39.92 -23.01 -38.09
C ARG A 2 -39.02 -22.93 -36.87
N LYS A 3 -38.16 -23.94 -36.73
CA LYS A 3 -37.07 -23.98 -35.76
C LYS A 3 -35.92 -23.15 -36.32
N THR A 4 -35.49 -22.13 -35.59
CA THR A 4 -34.17 -21.52 -35.77
C THR A 4 -33.59 -21.25 -34.40
N VAL A 5 -32.75 -22.18 -33.96
CA VAL A 5 -31.79 -21.98 -32.87
C VAL A 5 -30.65 -21.15 -33.46
N VAL A 6 -30.42 -19.96 -32.91
CA VAL A 6 -29.18 -19.21 -33.12
C VAL A 6 -28.61 -18.98 -31.73
N ALA A 7 -27.68 -19.86 -31.35
CA ALA A 7 -26.70 -19.58 -30.33
C ALA A 7 -25.70 -18.60 -30.96
N MET A 8 -25.52 -17.43 -30.36
CA MET A 8 -24.36 -16.59 -30.64
C MET A 8 -23.76 -16.14 -29.31
N ALA A 9 -22.53 -16.59 -29.13
CA ALA A 9 -21.67 -16.35 -27.99
C ALA A 9 -21.39 -14.85 -27.80
N GLY A 10 -21.54 -14.36 -26.57
CA GLY A 10 -21.07 -13.05 -26.13
C GLY A 10 -20.09 -13.24 -24.98
N ALA A 11 -18.90 -13.77 -25.28
CA ALA A 11 -17.82 -13.89 -24.33
C ALA A 11 -16.79 -12.77 -24.58
N LEU A 12 -16.42 -12.12 -23.47
CA LEU A 12 -15.10 -11.55 -23.19
C LEU A 12 -14.66 -10.32 -23.99
N LEU A 13 -14.86 -9.14 -23.39
CA LEU A 13 -13.93 -8.02 -23.52
C LEU A 13 -13.69 -7.37 -22.15
N LEU A 14 -12.93 -8.04 -21.28
CA LEU A 14 -12.11 -7.37 -20.28
C LEU A 14 -10.68 -7.33 -20.82
N GLY A 15 -10.47 -6.45 -21.80
CA GLY A 15 -9.16 -6.14 -22.34
C GLY A 15 -8.37 -5.31 -21.32
N ALA A 16 -7.39 -5.97 -20.72
CA ALA A 16 -6.26 -5.44 -19.97
C ALA A 16 -5.85 -4.01 -20.36
N CYS A 17 -5.96 -3.07 -19.41
CA CYS A 17 -5.10 -1.89 -19.40
C CYS A 17 -3.79 -2.30 -18.73
N GLY A 18 -2.86 -2.83 -19.53
CA GLY A 18 -1.54 -3.26 -19.09
C GLY A 18 -0.53 -3.00 -20.21
N GLY A 19 0.50 -2.22 -19.88
CA GLY A 19 1.68 -1.93 -20.70
C GLY A 19 1.88 -0.42 -20.84
N GLY A 20 3.01 0.18 -20.48
CA GLY A 20 4.32 -0.31 -20.05
C GLY A 20 5.34 0.83 -20.18
N GLU A 21 6.58 0.60 -19.74
CA GLU A 21 7.81 1.44 -19.92
C GLU A 21 8.05 2.50 -18.82
N LYS A 22 9.22 2.65 -18.20
CA LYS A 22 10.54 2.00 -18.32
C LYS A 22 11.29 2.20 -17.00
N ALA A 23 12.06 1.19 -16.59
CA ALA A 23 12.93 1.25 -15.40
C ALA A 23 14.14 2.16 -15.63
N GLU A 24 14.51 2.94 -14.61
CA GLU A 24 15.79 3.63 -14.57
C GLU A 24 16.46 3.41 -13.20
N ASN A 25 17.71 2.96 -13.30
CA ASN A 25 18.60 2.48 -12.26
C ASN A 25 19.29 3.61 -11.49
N VAL A 26 19.21 3.64 -10.15
CA VAL A 26 20.20 4.39 -9.35
C VAL A 26 20.60 3.62 -8.08
N ALA A 27 21.88 3.24 -8.11
CA ALA A 27 22.84 2.86 -7.07
C ALA A 27 22.39 2.47 -5.65
N ALA A 28 22.79 1.25 -5.25
CA ALA A 28 22.77 0.73 -3.89
C ALA A 28 23.85 1.36 -3.00
N VAL A 29 23.51 1.60 -1.73
CA VAL A 29 24.46 1.77 -0.62
C VAL A 29 24.03 0.86 0.54
N ASN A 30 24.86 -0.14 0.85
CA ASN A 30 24.80 -1.03 2.03
C ASN A 30 25.28 -0.23 3.27
N ALA A 31 24.92 -0.43 4.54
CA ALA A 31 24.58 -1.59 5.40
C ALA A 31 23.88 -1.03 6.68
N ALA A 32 23.16 -1.78 7.56
CA ALA A 32 23.51 -3.03 8.22
C ALA A 32 22.29 -3.88 8.66
N ALA A 33 22.57 -5.15 8.94
CA ALA A 33 21.68 -6.23 9.38
C ALA A 33 21.04 -5.94 10.77
N ASP A 34 19.81 -6.37 11.06
CA ASP A 34 19.58 -7.68 11.68
C ASP A 34 18.16 -8.26 11.47
N ASN A 35 18.11 -9.60 11.57
CA ASN A 35 16.98 -10.55 11.54
C ASN A 35 16.70 -11.21 10.17
N ALA A 36 17.50 -12.25 9.91
CA ALA A 36 17.39 -13.20 8.81
C ALA A 36 16.23 -14.20 8.99
N ALA A 37 14.99 -13.71 9.01
CA ALA A 37 13.80 -14.56 8.88
C ALA A 37 12.97 -14.26 7.62
N ASP A 38 13.26 -13.17 6.91
CA ASP A 38 12.85 -12.96 5.52
C ASP A 38 13.85 -11.99 4.91
N ALA A 39 14.60 -12.39 3.88
CA ALA A 39 15.65 -11.55 3.28
C ALA A 39 15.08 -10.32 2.55
N THR A 40 13.76 -10.25 2.41
CA THR A 40 13.02 -9.18 1.73
C THR A 40 12.92 -7.95 2.62
N ASN A 41 13.42 -6.80 2.14
CA ASN A 41 13.26 -5.52 2.80
C ASN A 41 11.93 -4.89 2.41
N TYR A 42 10.85 -5.27 3.09
CA TYR A 42 9.50 -4.77 2.78
C TYR A 42 9.36 -3.25 2.97
N GLN A 43 10.23 -2.60 3.76
CA GLN A 43 10.27 -1.13 3.83
C GLN A 43 10.62 -0.52 2.47
N ALA A 44 11.63 -1.07 1.79
CA ALA A 44 12.07 -0.57 0.50
C ALA A 44 10.96 -0.70 -0.55
N GLU A 45 10.26 -1.84 -0.55
CA GLU A 45 9.11 -2.07 -1.42
C GLU A 45 8.00 -1.03 -1.18
N VAL A 46 7.60 -0.81 0.08
CA VAL A 46 6.56 0.18 0.40
C VAL A 46 6.97 1.61 0.03
N ILE A 47 8.26 1.95 0.17
CA ILE A 47 8.78 3.26 -0.25
C ILE A 47 8.70 3.40 -1.78
N ALA A 48 9.04 2.35 -2.52
CA ALA A 48 9.07 2.32 -3.98
C ALA A 48 7.68 2.31 -4.64
N LEU A 49 6.63 1.95 -3.89
CA LEU A 49 5.25 1.98 -4.39
C LEU A 49 4.84 3.36 -4.90
N ALA A 50 4.12 3.36 -6.02
CA ALA A 50 3.39 4.54 -6.49
C ALA A 50 2.43 5.03 -5.38
N PRO A 51 2.19 6.34 -5.24
CA PRO A 51 1.41 6.90 -4.14
C PRO A 51 0.07 6.19 -3.88
N ALA A 52 -0.73 5.97 -4.93
CA ALA A 52 -2.03 5.31 -4.80
C ALA A 52 -1.94 3.85 -4.30
N ALA A 53 -0.93 3.10 -4.74
CA ALA A 53 -0.71 1.73 -4.26
C ALA A 53 -0.28 1.71 -2.79
N ARG A 54 0.58 2.67 -2.42
CA ARG A 54 1.03 2.85 -1.03
C ARG A 54 -0.12 3.25 -0.11
N ASP A 55 -1.00 4.15 -0.56
CA ASP A 55 -2.19 4.55 0.21
C ASP A 55 -3.13 3.35 0.42
N GLY A 56 -3.24 2.44 -0.55
CA GLY A 56 -3.95 1.17 -0.38
C GLY A 56 -3.37 0.26 0.70
N VAL A 57 -2.03 0.19 0.80
CA VAL A 57 -1.33 -0.54 1.88
C VAL A 57 -1.61 0.12 3.23
N PHE A 58 -1.55 1.45 3.31
CA PHE A 58 -1.82 2.21 4.53
C PHE A 58 -3.27 2.08 5.01
N LEU A 59 -4.24 2.13 4.09
CA LEU A 59 -5.65 1.89 4.38
C LEU A 59 -5.85 0.51 5.00
N ARG A 60 -5.26 -0.53 4.40
CA ARG A 60 -5.33 -1.90 4.93
C ARG A 60 -4.70 -1.97 6.32
N ALA A 61 -3.49 -1.46 6.49
CA ALA A 61 -2.78 -1.51 7.77
C ALA A 61 -3.56 -0.85 8.93
N VAL A 62 -4.18 0.30 8.68
CA VAL A 62 -5.00 0.98 9.70
C VAL A 62 -6.27 0.18 10.04
N ARG A 63 -6.91 -0.44 9.05
CA ARG A 63 -8.08 -1.30 9.27
C ARG A 63 -7.73 -2.59 9.99
N ASP A 64 -6.61 -3.21 9.65
CA ASP A 64 -6.10 -4.42 10.30
C ASP A 64 -5.73 -4.15 11.77
N ALA A 65 -5.34 -2.92 12.10
CA ALA A 65 -5.15 -2.44 13.47
C ALA A 65 -6.47 -2.10 14.21
N GLY A 66 -7.63 -2.30 13.57
CA GLY A 66 -8.96 -2.13 14.18
C GLY A 66 -9.53 -0.71 14.13
N PHE A 67 -8.88 0.23 13.45
CA PHE A 67 -9.41 1.59 13.31
C PHE A 67 -10.40 1.70 12.15
N ASN A 68 -11.41 2.55 12.30
CA ASN A 68 -12.35 2.85 11.22
C ASN A 68 -11.69 3.83 10.23
N CYS A 69 -11.31 3.32 9.07
CA CYS A 69 -10.81 4.11 7.95
C CYS A 69 -11.45 3.58 6.67
N GLN A 70 -12.30 4.40 6.03
CA GLN A 70 -12.95 4.04 4.76
C GLN A 70 -12.06 4.40 3.57
N GLU A 71 -11.35 5.52 3.68
CA GLU A 71 -10.45 6.05 2.66
C GLU A 71 -9.30 6.80 3.31
N VAL A 72 -8.15 6.83 2.61
CA VAL A 72 -7.02 7.70 2.94
C VAL A 72 -7.19 8.98 2.14
N THR A 73 -7.49 10.09 2.80
CA THR A 73 -7.75 11.38 2.15
C THR A 73 -6.48 12.19 1.92
N GLN A 74 -5.46 11.95 2.73
CA GLN A 74 -4.16 12.61 2.63
C GLN A 74 -3.07 11.72 3.22
N THR A 75 -1.90 11.74 2.60
CA THR A 75 -0.68 11.05 3.05
C THR A 75 0.49 12.02 3.02
N GLU A 76 1.22 12.10 4.11
CA GLU A 76 2.40 12.95 4.27
C GLU A 76 3.57 12.11 4.81
N ARG A 77 4.75 12.23 4.18
CA ARG A 77 5.97 11.64 4.72
C ARG A 77 6.44 12.49 5.90
N ILE A 78 6.71 11.84 7.03
CA ILE A 78 7.24 12.51 8.23
C ILE A 78 8.62 11.96 8.58
N ASP A 79 9.26 12.56 9.59
CA ASP A 79 10.51 12.05 10.12
C ASP A 79 10.38 10.58 10.56
N PRO A 80 11.41 9.76 10.33
CA PRO A 80 11.40 8.37 10.76
C PRO A 80 11.12 8.21 12.26
N VAL A 81 10.18 7.35 12.61
CA VAL A 81 9.88 7.01 14.01
C VAL A 81 10.59 5.71 14.38
N ASN A 82 11.43 5.75 15.41
CA ASN A 82 12.27 4.61 15.82
C ASN A 82 13.10 4.06 14.65
N SER A 83 13.68 4.96 13.84
CA SER A 83 14.45 4.64 12.63
C SER A 83 13.69 3.91 11.51
N ASN A 84 12.36 3.79 11.62
CA ASN A 84 11.53 3.22 10.56
C ASN A 84 10.96 4.35 9.69
N PRO A 85 10.83 4.14 8.36
CA PRO A 85 10.13 5.10 7.51
C PRO A 85 8.68 5.25 7.99
N SER A 86 8.26 6.50 8.14
CA SER A 86 6.98 6.82 8.73
C SER A 86 6.19 7.82 7.90
N TRP A 87 4.87 7.69 7.96
CA TRP A 87 3.91 8.55 7.29
C TRP A 87 2.81 8.95 8.24
N ARG A 88 2.30 10.17 8.04
CA ARG A 88 1.02 10.60 8.59
C ARG A 88 -0.03 10.44 7.51
N ILE A 89 -1.07 9.67 7.81
CA ILE A 89 -2.22 9.57 6.94
C ILE A 89 -3.45 10.14 7.63
N TYR A 90 -4.42 10.57 6.84
CA TYR A 90 -5.70 11.07 7.31
C TYR A 90 -6.83 10.16 6.83
N CYS A 91 -7.63 9.69 7.78
CA CYS A 91 -8.90 9.02 7.53
C CYS A 91 -10.00 10.03 7.87
N GLY A 92 -10.38 10.87 6.90
CA GLY A 92 -11.20 12.05 7.15
C GLY A 92 -10.46 13.08 8.02
N LYS A 93 -10.94 13.32 9.24
CA LYS A 93 -10.32 14.26 10.20
C LYS A 93 -9.33 13.59 11.17
N ASN A 94 -9.26 12.26 11.18
CA ASN A 94 -8.47 11.50 12.15
C ASN A 94 -7.08 11.20 11.57
N PRO A 95 -6.00 11.72 12.17
CA PRO A 95 -4.65 11.39 11.73
C PRO A 95 -4.17 10.07 12.36
N HIS A 96 -3.49 9.26 11.55
CA HIS A 96 -2.78 8.06 11.98
C HIS A 96 -1.32 8.15 11.56
N ILE A 97 -0.40 7.80 12.46
CA ILE A 97 1.01 7.67 12.14
C ILE A 97 1.30 6.19 11.88
N ILE A 98 1.83 5.90 10.71
CA ILE A 98 2.20 4.55 10.26
C ILE A 98 3.72 4.50 10.19
N SER A 99 4.33 3.48 10.80
CA SER A 99 5.76 3.20 10.68
C SER A 99 5.96 1.77 10.21
N ILE A 100 6.68 1.58 9.12
CA ILE A 100 6.87 0.25 8.52
C ILE A 100 8.22 -0.31 8.98
N THR A 101 8.24 -1.46 9.63
CA THR A 101 9.48 -2.17 10.00
C THR A 101 10.00 -3.03 8.84
N ARG A 102 11.27 -3.44 8.92
CA ARG A 102 11.98 -4.12 7.82
C ARG A 102 11.31 -5.41 7.37
N ASP A 103 10.71 -6.13 8.31
CA ASP A 103 9.90 -7.35 8.14
C ASP A 103 8.50 -7.09 7.57
N GLY A 104 8.15 -5.83 7.28
CA GLY A 104 6.85 -5.45 6.72
C GLY A 104 5.76 -5.19 7.76
N THR A 105 6.05 -5.33 9.05
CA THR A 105 5.07 -5.01 10.10
C THR A 105 4.77 -3.50 10.10
N ALA A 106 3.48 -3.16 10.04
CA ALA A 106 3.03 -1.77 10.15
C ALA A 106 2.68 -1.44 11.60
N LYS A 107 3.43 -0.54 12.22
CA LYS A 107 3.13 0.01 13.55
C LYS A 107 2.26 1.25 13.41
N ILE A 108 1.06 1.21 13.97
CA ILE A 108 0.08 2.29 13.89
C ILE A 108 -0.02 3.00 15.24
N VAL A 109 0.18 4.31 15.26
CA VAL A 109 -0.09 5.18 16.41
C VAL A 109 -1.21 6.14 16.02
N SER A 110 -2.31 6.05 16.74
CA SER A 110 -3.50 6.89 16.52
C SER A 110 -3.72 7.78 17.73
N ARG A 111 -4.18 9.00 17.50
CA ARG A 111 -4.70 9.86 18.55
C ARG A 111 -6.21 9.63 18.67
N THR A 112 -6.66 9.17 19.83
CA THR A 112 -8.08 8.90 20.13
C THR A 112 -8.74 10.01 20.93
N ASP A 113 -8.03 11.11 21.21
CA ASP A 113 -8.44 12.21 22.09
C ASP A 113 -9.23 13.33 21.39
N ALA A 114 -9.75 13.09 20.18
CA ALA A 114 -10.76 13.96 19.57
C ALA A 114 -12.18 13.58 20.06
N ASN A 115 -12.42 13.62 21.38
CA ASN A 115 -13.77 13.64 21.95
C ASN A 115 -13.80 14.41 23.27
#